data_AF-A0A532EYJ0-F1
#
_entry.id   AF-A0A532EYJ0-F1
#
_cell.length_a   1.000
_cell.length_b   1.000
_cell.length_c   1.000
_cell.angle_alpha   90.00
_cell.angle_beta   90.00
_cell.angle_gamma   90.00
#
_symmetry.space_group_name_H-M   'P 1'
#
loop_
_entity.id
_entity.type
_entity.pdbx_description
1 polymer ?
#
loop_
_entity_poly.entity_id
_entity_poly.type
_entity_poly.pdbx_seq_one_letter_code
_entity_poly.pdbx_strand_id
1 'polypeptide(L)'
;MRLGVIDLQLDASGRLRTVRVELPKFVSETLADLYCRAGVRKGCPDLVIWDLRGKTLRLVEVKCRDWDAPSAEQAQFLATAGECGIVASVVEWRFL
;
A
#
# COMPACT_ATOMS: atom_id res chain seq x y z
N MET A 1 20.12 -8.23 6.39
CA MET A 1 18.66 -8.46 6.25
C MET A 1 18.29 -8.21 4.79
N ARG A 2 17.61 -9.15 4.12
CA ARG A 2 17.10 -8.87 2.76
C ARG A 2 15.92 -7.90 2.88
N LEU A 3 16.16 -6.66 2.50
CA LEU A 3 15.15 -5.61 2.31
C LEU A 3 14.15 -6.13 1.27
N GLY A 4 12.85 -5.99 1.52
CA GLY A 4 11.81 -6.49 0.62
C GLY A 4 10.43 -6.44 1.25
N VAL A 5 9.39 -6.43 0.41
CA VAL A 5 7.98 -6.51 0.83
C VAL A 5 7.53 -7.96 0.85
N ILE A 6 6.48 -8.22 1.64
CA ILE A 6 5.79 -9.50 1.60
C ILE A 6 4.84 -9.47 0.40
N ASP A 7 5.02 -10.43 -0.49
CA ASP A 7 4.14 -10.68 -1.63
C ASP A 7 3.44 -12.03 -1.45
N LEU A 8 2.19 -12.13 -1.89
CA LEU A 8 1.37 -13.34 -1.80
C LEU A 8 1.33 -14.01 -3.17
N GLN A 9 2.07 -15.11 -3.33
CA GLN A 9 2.22 -15.80 -4.61
C GLN A 9 1.63 -17.21 -4.55
N LEU A 10 1.18 -17.72 -5.70
CA LEU A 10 0.85 -19.13 -5.85
C LEU A 10 2.14 -19.95 -5.96
N ASP A 11 2.23 -21.05 -5.22
CA ASP A 11 3.28 -22.04 -5.38
C ASP A 11 2.95 -23.04 -6.50
N ALA A 12 3.90 -23.95 -6.78
CA ALA A 12 3.74 -24.97 -7.82
C ALA A 12 2.58 -25.95 -7.56
N SER A 13 2.05 -26.01 -6.33
CA SER A 13 0.89 -26.82 -5.95
C SER A 13 -0.42 -26.04 -6.02
N GLY A 14 -0.39 -24.77 -6.43
CA GLY A 14 -1.56 -23.88 -6.48
C GLY A 14 -1.97 -23.33 -5.11
N ARG A 15 -1.11 -23.44 -4.08
CA ARG A 15 -1.38 -22.86 -2.76
C ARG A 15 -0.78 -21.47 -2.65
N LEU A 16 -1.45 -20.58 -1.92
CA LEU A 16 -0.94 -19.25 -1.63
C LEU A 16 0.16 -19.34 -0.58
N ARG A 17 1.30 -18.69 -0.84
CA ARG A 17 2.40 -18.54 0.11
C ARG A 17 2.91 -17.10 0.11
N THR A 18 3.36 -16.65 1.27
CA THR A 18 4.04 -15.37 1.40
C THR A 18 5.51 -15.52 1.07
N VAL A 19 6.03 -14.68 0.18
CA VAL A 19 7.46 -14.60 -0.16
C VAL A 19 7.96 -13.17 0.03
N ARG A 20 9.25 -13.01 0.34
CA ARG A 20 9.88 -11.68 0.34
C ARG A 20 10.42 -11.40 -1.06
N VAL A 21 9.98 -10.29 -1.64
CA VAL A 21 10.43 -9.80 -2.94
C VAL A 21 10.92 -8.37 -2.83
N GLU A 22 11.78 -7.97 -3.76
CA GLU A 22 12.13 -6.58 -3.93
C GLU A 22 10.94 -5.82 -4.52
N LEU A 23 10.67 -4.61 -4.01
CA LEU A 23 9.70 -3.71 -4.61
C LEU A 23 10.18 -3.31 -6.00
N PRO A 24 9.32 -3.36 -7.03
CA PRO A 24 9.66 -2.78 -8.32
C PRO A 24 10.06 -1.32 -8.15
N LYS A 25 11.12 -0.89 -8.86
CA LYS A 25 11.74 0.44 -8.69
C LYS A 25 10.72 1.59 -8.77
N PHE A 26 9.77 1.53 -9.71
CA PHE A 26 8.76 2.59 -9.83
C PHE A 26 7.84 2.68 -8.60
N VAL A 27 7.55 1.56 -7.95
CA VAL A 27 6.73 1.52 -6.74
C VAL A 27 7.49 2.16 -5.59
N SER A 28 8.75 1.76 -5.37
CA SER A 28 9.56 2.33 -4.30
C SER A 28 9.84 3.82 -4.50
N GLU A 29 10.13 4.26 -5.72
CA GLU A 29 10.29 5.69 -6.05
C GLU A 29 9.00 6.48 -5.85
N THR A 30 7.85 5.93 -6.26
CA THR A 30 6.55 6.57 -6.07
C THR A 30 6.21 6.71 -4.59
N LEU A 31 6.41 5.65 -3.80
CA LEU A 31 6.17 5.70 -2.35
C LEU A 31 7.11 6.70 -1.67
N ALA A 32 8.39 6.76 -2.07
CA ALA A 32 9.34 7.73 -1.54
C ALA A 32 8.94 9.18 -1.85
N ASP A 33 8.49 9.46 -3.08
CA ASP A 33 7.97 10.77 -3.48
C ASP A 33 6.73 11.15 -2.65
N LEU A 34 5.80 10.21 -2.45
CA LEU A 34 4.62 10.44 -1.60
C LEU A 34 4.98 10.76 -0.15
N TYR A 35 5.92 10.02 0.46
CA TYR A 35 6.39 10.34 1.82
C TYR A 35 6.97 11.75 1.90
N CYS A 36 7.80 12.12 0.92
CA CYS A 36 8.41 13.43 0.84
C CYS A 36 7.36 14.55 0.75
N ARG A 37 6.41 14.41 -0.18
CA ARG A 37 5.34 15.40 -0.43
C ARG A 37 4.35 15.50 0.73
N ALA A 38 3.98 14.38 1.32
CA ALA A 38 3.08 14.35 2.47
C ALA A 38 3.76 14.90 3.74
N GLY A 39 5.08 14.99 3.77
CA GLY A 39 5.82 15.44 4.96
C GLY A 39 5.74 14.47 6.13
N VAL A 40 5.46 13.18 5.87
CA VAL A 40 5.29 12.14 6.89
C VAL A 40 6.44 11.12 6.83
N ARG A 41 6.70 10.43 7.94
CA ARG A 41 7.71 9.36 8.04
C ARG A 41 7.12 7.96 8.22
N LYS A 42 5.80 7.89 8.40
CA LYS A 42 4.99 6.67 8.62
C LYS A 42 3.59 6.92 8.06
N GLY A 43 2.74 5.90 8.09
CA GLY A 43 1.40 5.98 7.53
C GLY A 43 1.31 5.45 6.09
N CYS A 44 2.20 4.52 5.72
CA CYS A 44 1.99 3.70 4.53
C CYS A 44 0.61 3.05 4.64
N PRO A 45 -0.16 2.99 3.54
CA PRO A 45 -1.38 2.20 3.51
C PRO A 45 -1.08 0.73 3.77
N ASP A 46 -2.05 0.03 4.36
CA ASP A 46 -1.96 -1.41 4.63
C ASP A 46 -1.63 -2.24 3.39
N LEU A 47 -2.19 -1.85 2.23
CA LEU A 47 -1.96 -2.51 0.96
C LEU A 47 -1.46 -1.52 -0.10
N VAL A 48 -0.43 -1.95 -0.83
CA VAL A 48 0.07 -1.32 -2.06
C VAL A 48 -0.12 -2.32 -3.17
N ILE A 49 -1.00 -2.01 -4.12
CA ILE A 49 -1.35 -2.88 -5.25
C ILE A 49 -0.80 -2.21 -6.51
N TRP A 50 -0.11 -2.96 -7.36
CA TRP A 50 0.49 -2.40 -8.57
C TRP A 50 0.30 -3.30 -9.78
N ASP A 51 0.31 -2.68 -10.96
CA ASP A 51 0.43 -3.37 -12.24
C ASP A 51 1.76 -3.00 -12.90
N LEU A 52 2.59 -4.02 -13.17
CA LEU A 52 3.88 -3.85 -13.83
C LEU A 52 3.76 -3.36 -15.27
N ARG A 53 2.70 -3.74 -15.99
CA ARG A 53 2.55 -3.40 -17.42
C ARG A 53 2.11 -1.95 -17.59
N GLY A 54 1.04 -1.56 -16.90
CA GLY A 54 0.55 -0.18 -16.91
C GLY A 54 1.38 0.78 -16.06
N LYS A 55 2.33 0.28 -15.25
CA LYS A 55 3.04 1.05 -14.22
C LYS A 55 2.10 1.86 -13.36
N THR A 56 0.97 1.26 -12.99
CA THR A 56 -0.04 1.90 -12.16
C THR A 56 0.05 1.38 -10.74
N LEU A 57 -0.42 2.20 -9.81
CA LEU A 57 -0.35 1.96 -8.38
C LEU A 57 -1.68 2.35 -7.75
N ARG A 58 -2.15 1.52 -6.83
CA ARG A 58 -3.35 1.74 -6.01
C ARG A 58 -3.00 1.51 -4.56
N LEU A 59 -3.48 2.41 -3.72
CA LEU A 59 -3.29 2.40 -2.27
C LEU A 59 -4.60 2.05 -1.57
N VAL A 60 -4.54 1.12 -0.62
CA VAL A 60 -5.71 0.72 0.16
C VAL A 60 -5.36 0.69 1.64
N GLU A 61 -6.07 1.49 2.42
CA GLU A 61 -6.05 1.45 3.88
C GLU A 61 -7.25 0.65 4.37
N VAL A 62 -7.02 -0.32 5.26
CA VAL A 62 -8.03 -1.27 5.73
C VAL A 62 -8.36 -0.96 7.19
N LYS A 63 -9.61 -0.55 7.44
CA LYS A 63 -10.05 -0.16 8.79
C LYS A 63 -11.17 -1.05 9.28
N CYS A 64 -11.10 -1.42 10.56
CA CYS A 64 -12.25 -2.00 11.24
C CYS A 64 -13.22 -0.88 11.57
N ARG A 65 -14.45 -0.96 11.03
CA ARG A 65 -15.45 0.11 11.15
C ARG A 65 -15.73 0.51 12.60
N ASP A 66 -15.70 -0.46 13.51
CA ASP A 66 -16.22 -0.28 14.87
C ASP A 66 -15.21 0.33 15.85
N TRP A 67 -13.90 0.32 15.53
CA TRP A 67 -12.87 0.79 16.46
C TRP A 67 -11.58 1.32 15.82
N ASP A 68 -11.49 1.42 14.49
CA ASP A 68 -10.30 1.90 13.81
C ASP A 68 -10.64 3.00 12.81
N ALA A 69 -9.81 4.04 12.78
CA ALA A 69 -9.93 5.17 11.86
C ALA A 69 -8.54 5.52 11.34
N PRO A 70 -8.42 6.06 10.11
CA PRO A 70 -7.12 6.51 9.61
C PRO A 70 -6.48 7.51 10.57
N SER A 71 -5.20 7.28 10.91
CA SER A 71 -4.43 8.27 11.66
C SER A 71 -4.27 9.55 10.85
N ALA A 72 -3.91 10.66 11.50
CA ALA A 72 -3.64 11.91 10.80
C ALA A 72 -2.55 11.74 9.71
N GLU A 73 -1.50 10.97 10.01
CA GLU A 73 -0.44 10.68 9.04
C GLU A 73 -0.92 9.82 7.87
N GLN A 74 -1.77 8.82 8.12
CA GLN A 74 -2.37 7.99 7.06
C GLN A 74 -3.30 8.83 6.18
N ALA A 75 -4.16 9.64 6.79
CA ALA A 75 -5.07 10.53 6.05
C ALA A 75 -4.29 11.51 5.17
N GLN A 76 -3.20 12.09 5.69
CA GLN A 76 -2.34 13.00 4.94
C GLN A 76 -1.65 12.28 3.78
N PHE A 77 -1.09 11.09 4.00
CA PHE A 77 -0.46 10.29 2.95
C PHE A 77 -1.43 9.95 1.82
N LEU A 78 -2.65 9.50 2.16
CA LEU A 78 -3.68 9.14 1.18
C LEU A 78 -4.19 10.37 0.40
N ALA A 79 -4.33 11.52 1.06
CA ALA A 79 -4.71 12.77 0.40
C ALA A 79 -3.65 13.20 -0.63
N THR A 80 -2.37 13.20 -0.24
CA THR A 80 -1.26 13.49 -1.15
C THR A 80 -1.20 12.52 -2.33
N ALA A 81 -1.50 11.24 -2.12
CA ALA A 81 -1.59 10.28 -3.22
C ALA A 81 -2.69 10.66 -4.22
N GLY A 82 -3.87 11.06 -3.73
CA GLY A 82 -4.97 11.55 -4.58
C GLY A 82 -4.57 12.78 -5.40
N GLU A 83 -3.88 13.74 -4.79
CA GLU A 83 -3.34 14.93 -5.49
C GLU A 83 -2.32 14.57 -6.58
N CYS A 84 -1.58 13.48 -6.41
CA CYS A 84 -0.64 12.95 -7.39
C CYS A 84 -1.30 12.07 -8.46
N GLY A 85 -2.64 11.93 -8.47
CA GLY A 85 -3.37 11.10 -9.42
C GLY A 85 -3.29 9.60 -9.15
N ILE A 86 -2.88 9.20 -7.95
CA ILE A 86 -2.82 7.80 -7.52
C ILE A 86 -4.14 7.45 -6.86
N VAL A 87 -4.74 6.31 -7.26
CA VAL A 87 -5.99 5.84 -6.67
C VAL A 87 -5.73 5.39 -5.24
N ALA A 88 -6.31 6.11 -4.28
CA ALA A 88 -6.25 5.81 -2.86
C ALA A 88 -7.67 5.62 -2.29
N SER A 89 -7.87 4.57 -1.48
CA SER A 89 -9.16 4.29 -0.87
C SER A 89 -9.01 3.75 0.55
N VAL A 90 -9.94 4.12 1.43
CA VAL A 90 -10.15 3.46 2.71
C VAL A 90 -11.25 2.42 2.52
N VAL A 91 -10.99 1.17 2.92
CA VAL A 91 -11.99 0.10 2.92
C VAL A 91 -12.27 -0.32 4.34
N GLU A 92 -13.56 -0.47 4.64
CA GLU A 92 -14.02 -0.91 5.95
C GLU A 92 -14.26 -2.42 5.94
N TRP A 93 -13.93 -3.08 7.05
CA TRP A 93 -14.29 -4.47 7.29
C TRP A 93 -15.01 -4.62 8.64
N ARG A 94 -15.76 -5.73 8.76
CA ARG A 94 -16.43 -6.17 9.98
C ARG A 94 -16.45 -7.71 10.04
N PHE A 95 -16.37 -8.29 11.25
CA PHE A 95 -16.76 -9.69 11.43
C PHE A 95 -18.28 -9.79 11.32
N LEU A 96 -18.76 -10.80 10.59
CA LEU A 96 -20.19 -11.13 10.47
C LEU A 96 -20.58 -12.18 11.51
#